data_AF-R9GLS4-F1
#
_entry.id   AF-R9GLS4-F1
#
_cell.length_a   1.000
_cell.length_b   1.000
_cell.length_c   1.000
_cell.angle_alpha   90.00
_cell.angle_beta   90.00
_cell.angle_gamma   90.00
#
_symmetry.space_group_name_H-M   'P 1'
#
loop_
_entity.id
_entity.type
_entity.pdbx_description
1 polymer ?
#
loop_
_entity_poly.entity_id
_entity_poly.type
_entity_poly.pdbx_seq_one_letter_code
_entity_poly.pdbx_strand_id
1 'polypeptide(L)'
;MRFSNFFLLILCAGNLLTANAQTTTTLQISNPSSLTYFDKVIEVPWKTINKIDTAKLIVIESDTKMQIPFQLEKKGTSNVVNLLIQISLNSYQNKNILITTGQREKFASKTYGRYVPERLDDFAWENDKIAYRMYGKALETTPKDNAYGMDVWVKRTDRLILNERYKRGDYHIDHGDGMDYYHVGFTLGAGNMMPYLNDSIYYSKNYVEYKVLDNGPLRTSFQLFYNEWQVGDQKVKVTKTFSLDAGDWLNKIEVNYSGSNVKNLPVVAGIIGRPEPGVKYFNEQNGIMSYWEPQHGPDGVTALSCLFPSAVQKMAEIKGQLLTFAKTDEQGAITYYSGATWNRQSTFTNNNAWVKYLEDFKESLVAKIVIQKISQ
;
A
#
# COMPACT_ATOMS: atom_id res chain seq x y z
N MET A 1 -84.48 38.26 19.97
CA MET A 1 -83.86 36.91 19.98
C MET A 1 -82.63 36.96 19.10
N ARG A 2 -81.46 36.64 19.66
CA ARG A 2 -80.14 36.89 19.07
C ARG A 2 -79.77 35.81 18.06
N PHE A 3 -79.28 36.25 16.89
CA PHE A 3 -78.58 35.43 15.91
C PHE A 3 -77.21 35.00 16.45
N SER A 4 -76.79 33.76 16.19
CA SER A 4 -75.42 33.31 16.43
C SER A 4 -74.89 32.63 15.17
N ASN A 5 -74.07 33.36 14.41
CA ASN A 5 -73.28 32.85 13.30
C ASN A 5 -72.04 32.15 13.86
N PHE A 6 -71.88 30.86 13.55
CA PHE A 6 -70.66 30.11 13.85
C PHE A 6 -69.71 30.22 12.64
N PHE A 7 -68.61 30.97 12.81
CA PHE A 7 -67.49 31.00 11.86
C PHE A 7 -66.56 29.83 12.17
N LEU A 8 -66.42 28.89 11.23
CA LEU A 8 -65.46 27.80 11.30
C LEU A 8 -64.12 28.30 10.73
N LEU A 9 -63.14 28.60 11.59
CA LEU A 9 -61.77 28.88 11.19
C LEU A 9 -61.07 27.56 10.85
N ILE A 10 -60.80 27.32 9.57
CA ILE A 10 -59.91 26.25 9.12
C ILE A 10 -58.47 26.77 9.25
N LEU A 11 -57.76 26.28 10.27
CA LEU A 11 -56.34 26.54 10.47
C LEU A 11 -55.54 25.61 9.53
N CYS A 12 -55.10 26.13 8.37
CA CYS A 12 -54.11 25.45 7.54
C CYS A 12 -52.75 25.47 8.24
N ALA A 13 -52.43 24.40 8.98
CA ALA A 13 -51.07 24.15 9.46
C ALA A 13 -50.18 23.79 8.27
N GLY A 14 -49.46 24.78 7.74
CA GLY A 14 -48.41 24.56 6.77
C GLY A 14 -47.28 23.77 7.41
N ASN A 15 -47.15 22.49 7.05
CA ASN A 15 -45.94 21.72 7.30
C ASN A 15 -44.79 22.37 6.51
N LEU A 16 -44.04 23.24 7.16
CA LEU A 16 -42.71 23.65 6.71
C LEU A 16 -41.82 22.41 6.76
N LEU A 17 -41.82 21.64 5.66
CA LEU A 17 -40.74 20.72 5.34
C LEU A 17 -39.48 21.57 5.21
N THR A 18 -38.71 21.67 6.28
CA THR A 18 -37.31 22.08 6.18
C THR A 18 -36.63 21.02 5.33
N ALA A 19 -36.49 21.28 4.04
CA ALA A 19 -35.60 20.53 3.17
C ALA A 19 -34.21 20.63 3.80
N ASN A 20 -33.81 19.59 4.49
CA ASN A 20 -32.48 19.50 5.06
C ASN A 20 -31.56 19.42 3.84
N ALA A 21 -30.95 20.55 3.47
CA ALA A 21 -30.10 20.64 2.28
C ALA A 21 -29.06 19.53 2.38
N GLN A 22 -29.16 18.55 1.49
CA GLN A 22 -28.29 17.39 1.49
C GLN A 22 -26.86 17.89 1.27
N THR A 23 -26.04 17.85 2.34
CA THR A 23 -24.69 18.39 2.33
C THR A 23 -23.83 17.58 1.37
N THR A 24 -23.73 18.10 0.16
CA THR A 24 -23.05 17.45 -0.94
C THR A 24 -21.69 18.11 -1.15
N THR A 25 -20.68 17.31 -1.48
CA THR A 25 -19.37 17.82 -1.89
C THR A 25 -19.14 17.43 -3.34
N THR A 26 -18.86 18.41 -4.20
CA THR A 26 -18.45 18.16 -5.58
C THR A 26 -16.95 18.39 -5.72
N LEU A 27 -16.26 17.43 -6.30
CA LEU A 27 -14.83 17.48 -6.57
C LEU A 27 -14.58 17.35 -8.08
N GLN A 28 -13.66 18.14 -8.62
CA GLN A 28 -13.02 17.84 -9.89
C GLN A 28 -11.70 17.12 -9.61
N ILE A 29 -11.53 15.98 -10.25
CA ILE A 29 -10.32 15.16 -10.17
C ILE A 29 -9.67 15.17 -11.54
N SER A 30 -8.44 15.66 -11.60
CA SER A 30 -7.72 15.94 -12.83
C SER A 30 -6.41 15.18 -12.88
N ASN A 31 -6.18 14.47 -13.98
CA ASN A 31 -4.88 13.93 -14.33
C ASN A 31 -4.14 14.96 -15.19
N PRO A 32 -3.09 15.64 -14.70
CA PRO A 32 -2.38 16.64 -15.49
C PRO A 32 -1.28 16.04 -16.39
N SER A 33 -1.17 14.71 -16.50
CA SER A 33 -0.02 14.02 -17.10
C SER A 33 -0.35 13.24 -18.37
N SER A 34 0.71 12.82 -19.07
CA SER A 34 0.67 11.88 -20.19
C SER A 34 0.34 10.44 -19.77
N LEU A 35 0.46 10.10 -18.48
CA LEU A 35 0.17 8.77 -17.98
C LEU A 35 -1.33 8.50 -17.96
N THR A 36 -1.71 7.24 -18.19
CA THR A 36 -3.07 6.76 -17.90
C THR A 36 -3.05 6.00 -16.59
N TYR A 37 -4.00 6.30 -15.71
CA TYR A 37 -4.17 5.62 -14.42
C TYR A 37 -5.34 4.66 -14.52
N PHE A 38 -5.11 3.39 -14.21
CA PHE A 38 -6.14 2.37 -14.12
C PHE A 38 -6.34 1.98 -12.66
N ASP A 39 -7.58 2.03 -12.17
CA ASP A 39 -7.97 1.63 -10.81
C ASP A 39 -7.06 2.19 -9.70
N LYS A 40 -6.59 3.43 -9.89
CA LYS A 40 -5.67 4.08 -8.95
C LYS A 40 -6.42 4.53 -7.70
N VAL A 41 -5.88 4.18 -6.54
CA VAL A 41 -6.36 4.70 -5.26
C VAL A 41 -5.79 6.10 -5.06
N ILE A 42 -6.65 7.07 -4.77
CA ILE A 42 -6.24 8.45 -4.45
C ILE A 42 -6.79 8.88 -3.09
N GLU A 43 -6.01 9.70 -2.39
CA GLU A 43 -6.36 10.26 -1.09
C GLU A 43 -7.06 11.61 -1.25
N VAL A 44 -8.34 11.68 -0.89
CA VAL A 44 -9.05 12.97 -0.72
C VAL A 44 -8.97 13.37 0.76
N PRO A 45 -8.32 14.48 1.13
CA PRO A 45 -8.21 14.89 2.53
C PRO A 45 -9.59 15.10 3.15
N TRP A 46 -9.89 14.44 4.28
CA TRP A 46 -11.24 14.44 4.85
C TRP A 46 -11.77 15.84 5.16
N LYS A 47 -10.87 16.77 5.52
CA LYS A 47 -11.19 18.19 5.77
C LYS A 47 -11.83 18.92 4.59
N THR A 48 -11.71 18.43 3.36
CA THR A 48 -12.34 19.06 2.18
C THR A 48 -13.81 18.65 2.03
N ILE A 49 -14.20 17.55 2.69
CA ILE A 49 -15.55 16.98 2.61
C ILE A 49 -16.49 17.72 3.56
N ASN A 50 -17.64 18.14 3.05
CA ASN A 50 -18.71 18.72 3.87
C ASN A 50 -19.18 17.71 4.92
N LYS A 51 -19.64 18.20 6.08
CA LYS A 51 -20.17 17.35 7.14
C LYS A 51 -21.24 16.41 6.58
N ILE A 52 -21.06 15.11 6.78
CA ILE A 52 -21.91 14.08 6.18
C ILE A 52 -22.02 12.87 7.12
N ASP A 53 -23.16 12.17 7.07
CA ASP A 53 -23.34 10.89 7.74
C ASP A 53 -22.51 9.80 7.03
N THR A 54 -21.40 9.41 7.65
CA THR A 54 -20.48 8.39 7.11
C THR A 54 -21.11 7.01 6.94
N ALA A 55 -22.21 6.71 7.64
CA ALA A 55 -22.92 5.44 7.47
C ALA A 55 -23.69 5.39 6.15
N LYS A 56 -24.11 6.55 5.64
CA LYS A 56 -24.85 6.71 4.38
C LYS A 56 -24.02 7.29 3.25
N LEU A 57 -22.75 7.63 3.49
CA LEU A 57 -21.86 8.18 2.48
C LEU A 57 -21.75 7.23 1.29
N ILE A 58 -21.91 7.80 0.10
CA ILE A 58 -21.61 7.23 -1.20
C ILE A 58 -20.76 8.23 -2.01
N VAL A 59 -19.99 7.69 -2.95
CA VAL A 59 -19.17 8.45 -3.90
C VAL A 59 -19.68 8.10 -5.30
N ILE A 60 -19.99 9.08 -6.12
CA ILE A 60 -20.59 8.88 -7.45
C ILE A 60 -19.75 9.62 -8.50
N GLU A 61 -19.48 8.97 -9.63
CA GLU A 61 -19.01 9.68 -10.84
C GLU A 61 -20.18 10.43 -11.47
N SER A 62 -20.05 11.75 -11.65
CA SER A 62 -21.18 12.61 -12.02
C SER A 62 -21.73 12.32 -13.40
N ASP A 63 -20.90 11.83 -14.33
CA ASP A 63 -21.31 11.60 -15.72
C ASP A 63 -22.02 10.25 -15.88
N THR A 64 -21.47 9.21 -15.26
CA THR A 64 -22.01 7.83 -15.36
C THR A 64 -23.07 7.52 -14.32
N LYS A 65 -23.14 8.32 -13.24
CA LYS A 65 -23.98 8.08 -12.05
C LYS A 65 -23.67 6.78 -11.31
N MET A 66 -22.57 6.12 -11.63
CA MET A 66 -22.11 4.89 -10.97
C MET A 66 -21.43 5.21 -9.65
N GLN A 67 -21.59 4.33 -8.65
CA GLN A 67 -20.82 4.46 -7.41
C GLN A 67 -19.36 4.08 -7.61
N ILE A 68 -18.48 4.82 -6.96
CA ILE A 68 -17.04 4.59 -6.95
C ILE A 68 -16.69 3.86 -5.65
N PRO A 69 -15.94 2.74 -5.71
CA PRO A 69 -15.41 2.08 -4.51
C PRO A 69 -14.59 3.07 -3.68
N PHE A 70 -14.80 3.06 -2.37
CA PHE A 70 -14.14 3.98 -1.45
C PHE A 70 -13.82 3.34 -0.10
N GLN A 71 -12.93 3.98 0.65
CA GLN A 71 -12.58 3.63 2.02
C GLN A 71 -12.41 4.89 2.87
N LEU A 72 -12.91 4.86 4.11
CA LEU A 72 -12.65 5.90 5.10
C LEU A 72 -11.37 5.55 5.85
N GLU A 73 -10.24 6.12 5.42
CA GLU A 73 -8.94 5.87 6.03
C GLU A 73 -8.78 6.65 7.33
N LYS A 74 -8.33 5.97 8.38
CA LYS A 74 -8.18 6.54 9.73
C LYS A 74 -6.73 6.63 10.18
N LYS A 75 -5.79 5.97 9.49
CA LYS A 75 -4.37 5.88 9.87
C LYS A 75 -4.18 5.46 11.33
N GLY A 76 -4.99 4.50 11.79
CA GLY A 76 -4.98 4.00 13.16
C GLY A 76 -5.45 4.99 14.23
N THR A 77 -6.16 6.06 13.84
CA THR A 77 -6.83 6.99 14.76
C THR A 77 -8.33 6.70 14.87
N SER A 78 -9.05 7.41 15.76
CA SER A 78 -10.51 7.30 15.84
C SER A 78 -11.24 8.02 14.71
N ASN A 79 -10.60 9.04 14.12
CA ASN A 79 -11.19 9.96 13.16
C ASN A 79 -10.79 9.61 11.73
N VAL A 80 -11.65 9.95 10.77
CA VAL A 80 -11.31 9.82 9.34
C VAL A 80 -10.27 10.89 8.99
N VAL A 81 -9.18 10.46 8.36
CA VAL A 81 -8.08 11.32 7.88
C VAL A 81 -8.25 11.60 6.39
N ASN A 82 -8.55 10.55 5.60
CA ASN A 82 -8.76 10.64 4.17
C ASN A 82 -10.00 9.83 3.75
N LEU A 83 -10.66 10.28 2.70
CA LEU A 83 -11.54 9.46 1.88
C LEU A 83 -10.71 8.91 0.71
N LEU A 84 -10.42 7.61 0.72
CA LEU A 84 -9.79 6.93 -0.40
C LEU A 84 -10.84 6.60 -1.44
N ILE A 85 -10.56 6.86 -2.71
CA ILE A 85 -11.42 6.47 -3.83
C ILE A 85 -10.58 5.77 -4.90
N GLN A 86 -11.13 4.74 -5.53
CA GLN A 86 -10.47 4.02 -6.62
C GLN A 86 -11.00 4.49 -7.96
N ILE A 87 -10.15 5.12 -8.78
CA ILE A 87 -10.57 5.78 -10.02
C ILE A 87 -9.62 5.48 -11.19
N SER A 88 -10.20 5.36 -12.38
CA SER A 88 -9.45 5.33 -13.64
C SER A 88 -9.53 6.70 -14.33
N LEU A 89 -8.38 7.21 -14.78
CA LEU A 89 -8.20 8.49 -15.45
C LEU A 89 -7.27 8.33 -16.65
N ASN A 90 -7.79 8.61 -17.85
CA ASN A 90 -6.95 8.76 -19.04
C ASN A 90 -6.00 9.95 -18.88
N SER A 91 -4.96 9.98 -19.73
CA SER A 91 -4.08 11.14 -19.84
C SER A 91 -4.87 12.45 -20.03
N TYR A 92 -4.48 13.49 -19.30
CA TYR A 92 -5.10 14.82 -19.32
C TYR A 92 -6.63 14.85 -19.01
N GLN A 93 -7.19 13.78 -18.46
CA GLN A 93 -8.63 13.67 -18.20
C GLN A 93 -9.04 14.36 -16.89
N ASN A 94 -10.23 14.94 -16.91
CA ASN A 94 -10.95 15.42 -15.72
C ASN A 94 -12.19 14.56 -15.47
N LYS A 95 -12.49 14.28 -14.20
CA LYS A 95 -13.73 13.65 -13.76
C LYS A 95 -14.36 14.43 -12.62
N ASN A 96 -15.67 14.61 -12.67
CA ASN A 96 -16.43 15.25 -11.60
C ASN A 96 -17.00 14.18 -10.66
N ILE A 97 -16.64 14.25 -9.38
CA ILE A 97 -17.04 13.29 -8.36
C ILE A 97 -17.98 13.96 -7.36
N LEU A 98 -19.08 13.28 -7.06
CA LEU A 98 -20.09 13.71 -6.11
C LEU A 98 -19.99 12.85 -4.83
N ILE A 99 -19.85 13.50 -3.68
CA ILE A 99 -19.89 12.85 -2.37
C ILE A 99 -21.17 13.28 -1.67
N THR A 100 -22.04 12.32 -1.42
CA THR A 100 -23.39 12.56 -0.89
C THR A 100 -23.89 11.35 -0.11
N THR A 101 -25.11 11.43 0.44
CA THR A 101 -25.75 10.32 1.13
C THR A 101 -26.64 9.50 0.21
N GLY A 102 -26.64 8.17 0.37
CA GLY A 102 -27.55 7.27 -0.33
C GLY A 102 -27.38 5.81 0.10
N GLN A 103 -27.95 4.90 -0.69
CA GLN A 103 -27.80 3.46 -0.45
C GLN A 103 -26.46 2.97 -1.00
N ARG A 104 -25.55 2.54 -0.12
CA ARG A 104 -24.21 2.09 -0.49
C ARG A 104 -24.22 0.74 -1.21
N GLU A 105 -23.49 0.65 -2.32
CA GLU A 105 -23.18 -0.61 -3.00
C GLU A 105 -22.16 -1.46 -2.21
N LYS A 106 -22.23 -2.78 -2.38
CA LYS A 106 -21.24 -3.68 -1.79
C LYS A 106 -20.02 -3.76 -2.70
N PHE A 107 -18.88 -3.23 -2.25
CA PHE A 107 -17.60 -3.40 -2.93
C PHE A 107 -16.82 -4.55 -2.29
N ALA A 108 -16.24 -5.42 -3.11
CA ALA A 108 -15.34 -6.46 -2.62
C ALA A 108 -14.07 -5.82 -2.04
N SER A 109 -13.54 -6.39 -0.95
CA SER A 109 -12.23 -5.99 -0.45
C SER A 109 -11.15 -6.41 -1.45
N LYS A 110 -10.28 -5.48 -1.82
CA LYS A 110 -9.13 -5.71 -2.70
C LYS A 110 -7.80 -5.67 -1.95
N THR A 111 -7.82 -5.40 -0.65
CA THR A 111 -6.63 -5.47 0.22
C THR A 111 -7.00 -6.14 1.54
N TYR A 112 -6.03 -6.80 2.15
CA TYR A 112 -6.18 -7.38 3.47
C TYR A 112 -4.83 -7.64 4.13
N GLY A 113 -4.76 -7.47 5.44
CA GLY A 113 -3.59 -7.85 6.24
C GLY A 113 -3.98 -8.32 7.62
N ARG A 114 -3.16 -9.23 8.18
CA ARG A 114 -3.37 -9.77 9.52
C ARG A 114 -2.08 -10.30 10.13
N TYR A 115 -2.14 -10.41 11.45
CA TYR A 115 -1.24 -11.24 12.22
C TYR A 115 -1.61 -12.74 12.06
N VAL A 116 -0.59 -13.59 12.02
CA VAL A 116 -0.67 -15.01 11.71
C VAL A 116 0.05 -15.81 12.81
N PRO A 117 -0.56 -15.95 14.00
CA PRO A 117 0.05 -16.67 15.12
C PRO A 117 0.29 -18.15 14.79
N GLU A 118 -0.55 -18.75 13.95
CA GLU A 118 -0.41 -20.14 13.51
C GLU A 118 0.87 -20.41 12.70
N ARG A 119 1.53 -19.36 12.20
CA ARG A 119 2.81 -19.45 11.49
C ARG A 119 3.95 -18.74 12.23
N LEU A 120 3.99 -18.89 13.56
CA LEU A 120 5.06 -18.34 14.42
C LEU A 120 5.19 -16.82 14.28
N ASP A 121 4.06 -16.14 14.42
CA ASP A 121 3.96 -14.69 14.43
C ASP A 121 4.25 -14.03 13.08
N ASP A 122 3.96 -14.65 11.93
CA ASP A 122 4.03 -13.92 10.66
C ASP A 122 3.05 -12.73 10.70
N PHE A 123 3.42 -11.61 10.09
CA PHE A 123 2.45 -10.59 9.66
C PHE A 123 2.35 -10.67 8.15
N ALA A 124 1.16 -10.98 7.64
CA ALA A 124 0.93 -11.17 6.22
C ALA A 124 -0.07 -10.15 5.68
N TRP A 125 0.17 -9.67 4.47
CA TRP A 125 -0.72 -8.73 3.80
C TRP A 125 -0.70 -8.94 2.30
N GLU A 126 -1.79 -8.56 1.65
CA GLU A 126 -1.98 -8.75 0.22
C GLU A 126 -2.91 -7.68 -0.36
N ASN A 127 -2.88 -7.59 -1.69
CA ASN A 127 -3.94 -6.98 -2.46
C ASN A 127 -4.36 -7.90 -3.61
N ASP A 128 -5.17 -7.39 -4.54
CA ASP A 128 -5.61 -8.10 -5.74
C ASP A 128 -4.47 -8.42 -6.73
N LYS A 129 -3.22 -8.04 -6.45
CA LYS A 129 -2.07 -8.26 -7.34
C LYS A 129 -1.02 -9.20 -6.75
N ILE A 130 -0.73 -9.09 -5.46
CA ILE A 130 0.43 -9.72 -4.83
C ILE A 130 0.19 -9.91 -3.33
N ALA A 131 0.93 -10.82 -2.70
CA ALA A 131 0.93 -11.04 -1.26
C ALA A 131 2.35 -11.01 -0.69
N TYR A 132 2.47 -10.71 0.60
CA TYR A 132 3.74 -10.61 1.31
C TYR A 132 3.60 -11.14 2.73
N ARG A 133 4.75 -11.41 3.35
CA ARG A 133 4.84 -11.53 4.81
C ARG A 133 6.11 -10.91 5.35
N MET A 134 6.07 -10.60 6.63
CA MET A 134 7.22 -10.28 7.47
C MET A 134 7.23 -11.21 8.66
N TYR A 135 8.40 -11.69 9.03
CA TYR A 135 8.57 -12.69 10.08
C TYR A 135 8.54 -12.07 11.48
N GLY A 136 7.79 -12.69 12.39
CA GLY A 136 7.68 -12.26 13.78
C GLY A 136 8.64 -12.97 14.73
N LYS A 137 8.60 -12.53 15.98
CA LYS A 137 9.57 -12.92 17.01
C LYS A 137 9.59 -14.43 17.28
N ALA A 138 8.44 -15.10 17.28
CA ALA A 138 8.38 -16.53 17.55
C ALA A 138 9.20 -17.37 16.55
N LEU A 139 9.36 -16.92 15.30
CA LEU A 139 10.16 -17.63 14.29
C LEU A 139 11.65 -17.75 14.65
N GLU A 140 12.16 -16.87 15.52
CA GLU A 140 13.55 -16.97 15.99
C GLU A 140 13.81 -18.27 16.79
N THR A 141 12.76 -18.94 17.26
CA THR A 141 12.85 -20.24 17.96
C THR A 141 13.08 -21.42 17.00
N THR A 142 12.96 -21.22 15.69
CA THR A 142 13.18 -22.22 14.64
C THR A 142 14.31 -21.79 13.70
N PRO A 143 15.59 -21.91 14.09
CA PRO A 143 16.71 -21.33 13.33
C PRO A 143 16.82 -21.76 11.87
N LYS A 144 16.33 -22.96 11.52
CA LYS A 144 16.34 -23.49 10.15
C LYS A 144 15.36 -22.77 9.21
N ASP A 145 14.25 -22.29 9.77
CA ASP A 145 13.16 -21.64 9.02
C ASP A 145 13.17 -20.12 9.20
N ASN A 146 14.12 -19.59 9.98
CA ASN A 146 14.18 -18.18 10.33
C ASN A 146 14.73 -17.34 9.17
N ALA A 147 14.23 -16.11 9.06
CA ALA A 147 14.59 -15.16 8.03
C ALA A 147 14.33 -13.73 8.51
N TYR A 148 15.07 -12.76 7.98
CA TYR A 148 14.98 -11.34 8.40
C TYR A 148 14.38 -10.40 7.35
N GLY A 149 14.24 -10.88 6.11
CA GLY A 149 13.78 -10.09 4.99
C GLY A 149 12.26 -10.10 4.83
N MET A 150 11.78 -9.25 3.93
CA MET A 150 10.40 -9.33 3.45
C MET A 150 10.26 -10.52 2.51
N ASP A 151 9.14 -11.23 2.59
CA ASP A 151 8.82 -12.33 1.69
C ASP A 151 7.72 -11.96 0.70
N VAL A 152 7.70 -12.61 -0.46
CA VAL A 152 6.74 -12.39 -1.55
C VAL A 152 6.03 -13.70 -1.90
N TRP A 153 4.71 -13.61 -1.93
CA TRP A 153 3.82 -14.66 -2.37
C TRP A 153 3.21 -14.24 -3.71
N VAL A 154 3.60 -14.93 -4.78
CA VAL A 154 3.10 -14.64 -6.12
C VAL A 154 1.64 -15.06 -6.27
N LYS A 155 0.90 -14.29 -7.07
CA LYS A 155 -0.53 -14.49 -7.33
C LYS A 155 -0.83 -14.47 -8.82
N ARG A 156 -1.81 -15.27 -9.23
CA ARG A 156 -2.46 -15.20 -10.55
C ARG A 156 -3.99 -15.10 -10.46
N THR A 157 -4.47 -14.60 -9.33
CA THR A 157 -5.88 -14.30 -9.04
C THR A 157 -5.96 -12.93 -8.38
N ASP A 158 -7.09 -12.26 -8.57
CA ASP A 158 -7.45 -11.00 -7.91
C ASP A 158 -8.12 -11.20 -6.54
N ARG A 159 -8.51 -12.43 -6.19
CA ARG A 159 -9.07 -12.76 -4.88
C ARG A 159 -8.03 -12.60 -3.77
N LEU A 160 -8.49 -12.32 -2.56
CA LEU A 160 -7.67 -12.32 -1.36
C LEU A 160 -7.47 -13.77 -0.87
N ILE A 161 -6.24 -14.28 -0.92
CA ILE A 161 -5.89 -15.68 -0.74
C ILE A 161 -5.20 -16.01 0.59
N LEU A 162 -4.81 -15.02 1.40
CA LEU A 162 -3.96 -15.25 2.57
C LEU A 162 -4.60 -16.25 3.54
N ASN A 163 -5.88 -16.06 3.87
CA ASN A 163 -6.57 -16.95 4.79
C ASN A 163 -6.70 -18.37 4.23
N GLU A 164 -6.97 -18.51 2.92
CA GLU A 164 -7.08 -19.81 2.25
C GLU A 164 -5.73 -20.53 2.27
N ARG A 165 -4.64 -19.84 1.91
CA ARG A 165 -3.28 -20.41 1.86
C ARG A 165 -2.75 -20.82 3.22
N TYR A 166 -2.90 -19.96 4.25
CA TYR A 166 -2.49 -20.33 5.61
C TYR A 166 -3.31 -21.50 6.17
N LYS A 167 -4.62 -21.55 5.88
CA LYS A 167 -5.46 -22.68 6.28
C LYS A 167 -5.06 -23.99 5.60
N ARG A 168 -4.67 -23.92 4.31
CA ARG A 168 -4.25 -25.09 3.53
C ARG A 168 -2.89 -25.63 3.97
N GLY A 169 -1.95 -24.74 4.33
CA GLY A 169 -0.65 -25.09 4.90
C GLY A 169 0.42 -25.55 3.89
N ASP A 170 0.07 -25.70 2.62
CA ASP A 170 0.96 -26.07 1.50
C ASP A 170 1.08 -24.91 0.48
N TYR A 171 1.26 -23.69 0.98
CA TYR A 171 1.33 -22.47 0.18
C TYR A 171 2.55 -22.41 -0.78
N HIS A 172 3.45 -23.39 -0.72
CA HIS A 172 4.53 -23.61 -1.67
C HIS A 172 4.11 -24.33 -2.96
N ILE A 173 2.85 -24.79 -3.05
CA ILE A 173 2.29 -25.45 -4.24
C ILE A 173 1.32 -24.48 -4.93
N ASP A 174 1.44 -24.34 -6.25
CA ASP A 174 0.51 -23.56 -7.06
C ASP A 174 -0.75 -24.35 -7.42
N HIS A 175 -1.86 -24.05 -6.72
CA HIS A 175 -3.18 -24.68 -6.91
C HIS A 175 -4.09 -23.95 -7.90
N GLY A 176 -3.55 -23.03 -8.72
CA GLY A 176 -4.36 -22.18 -9.60
C GLY A 176 -4.35 -20.72 -9.21
N ASP A 177 -3.95 -20.40 -7.97
CA ASP A 177 -3.99 -19.04 -7.41
C ASP A 177 -2.60 -18.40 -7.25
N GLY A 178 -1.52 -19.15 -7.50
CA GLY A 178 -0.12 -18.77 -7.24
C GLY A 178 0.46 -19.53 -6.04
N MET A 179 1.62 -19.08 -5.53
CA MET A 179 2.36 -19.78 -4.48
C MET A 179 3.39 -18.88 -3.78
N ASP A 180 4.07 -19.42 -2.79
CA ASP A 180 5.31 -18.93 -2.20
C ASP A 180 6.46 -19.86 -2.64
N TYR A 181 7.34 -19.41 -3.52
CA TYR A 181 8.61 -20.11 -3.79
C TYR A 181 9.83 -19.22 -3.48
N TYR A 182 9.56 -18.06 -2.88
CA TYR A 182 10.58 -17.05 -2.71
C TYR A 182 11.49 -17.45 -1.54
N HIS A 183 12.80 -17.32 -1.73
CA HIS A 183 13.77 -17.67 -0.69
C HIS A 183 14.28 -16.38 -0.05
N VAL A 184 14.08 -16.22 1.26
CA VAL A 184 14.50 -15.02 1.99
C VAL A 184 15.79 -15.25 2.78
N GLY A 185 15.79 -16.19 3.73
CA GLY A 185 16.92 -16.41 4.65
C GLY A 185 17.33 -15.16 5.45
N PHE A 186 18.58 -15.13 5.91
CA PHE A 186 19.16 -13.99 6.65
C PHE A 186 19.63 -12.87 5.71
N THR A 187 18.71 -12.38 4.88
CA THR A 187 18.94 -11.30 3.92
C THR A 187 17.90 -10.20 4.09
N LEU A 188 17.92 -9.20 3.21
CA LEU A 188 16.87 -8.19 3.12
C LEU A 188 15.62 -8.67 2.34
N GLY A 189 15.65 -9.89 1.77
CA GLY A 189 14.50 -10.50 1.12
C GLY A 189 14.03 -9.69 -0.07
N ALA A 190 12.74 -9.42 -0.14
CA ALA A 190 12.08 -8.71 -1.24
C ALA A 190 12.02 -7.19 -1.03
N GLY A 191 13.09 -6.56 -0.51
CA GLY A 191 13.15 -5.10 -0.34
C GLY A 191 13.03 -4.60 1.08
N ASN A 192 13.43 -5.38 2.09
CA ASN A 192 13.56 -4.87 3.46
C ASN A 192 14.72 -3.86 3.55
N MET A 193 14.67 -2.97 4.56
CA MET A 193 15.70 -1.97 4.81
C MET A 193 16.35 -2.16 6.18
N MET A 194 17.69 -2.02 6.24
CA MET A 194 18.49 -2.05 7.46
C MET A 194 19.63 -1.01 7.41
N PRO A 195 20.18 -0.60 8.57
CA PRO A 195 21.39 0.21 8.64
C PRO A 195 22.60 -0.50 8.01
N TYR A 196 23.48 0.29 7.37
CA TYR A 196 24.69 -0.19 6.72
C TYR A 196 25.89 0.65 7.18
N LEU A 197 26.83 0.06 7.92
CA LEU A 197 28.05 0.73 8.38
C LEU A 197 29.24 -0.20 8.19
N ASN A 198 30.43 0.35 7.91
CA ASN A 198 31.68 -0.40 7.84
C ASN A 198 31.54 -1.69 6.97
N ASP A 199 30.99 -1.51 5.78
CA ASP A 199 30.75 -2.58 4.80
C ASP A 199 29.87 -3.76 5.25
N SER A 200 29.00 -3.52 6.23
CA SER A 200 28.15 -4.53 6.84
C SER A 200 26.71 -4.05 7.05
N ILE A 201 25.75 -4.95 6.79
CA ILE A 201 24.34 -4.76 7.12
C ILE A 201 24.10 -5.16 8.58
N TYR A 202 23.47 -4.28 9.37
CA TYR A 202 23.12 -4.56 10.76
C TYR A 202 21.66 -4.97 10.89
N TYR A 203 21.39 -6.27 10.88
CA TYR A 203 20.04 -6.83 10.94
C TYR A 203 19.39 -6.68 12.32
N SER A 204 18.14 -6.22 12.35
CA SER A 204 17.31 -6.05 13.55
C SER A 204 16.76 -7.35 14.14
N LYS A 205 16.90 -8.48 13.42
CA LYS A 205 16.05 -9.67 13.56
C LYS A 205 14.58 -9.37 13.23
N ASN A 206 13.65 -10.09 13.85
CA ASN A 206 12.23 -10.08 13.51
C ASN A 206 11.44 -9.01 14.28
N TYR A 207 10.25 -8.66 13.78
CA TYR A 207 9.39 -7.71 14.47
C TYR A 207 8.82 -8.34 15.76
N VAL A 208 8.53 -7.51 16.75
CA VAL A 208 8.06 -7.95 18.08
C VAL A 208 6.65 -7.48 18.42
N GLU A 209 6.17 -6.44 17.75
CA GLU A 209 4.82 -5.90 17.93
C GLU A 209 4.31 -5.37 16.59
N TYR A 210 2.99 -5.37 16.41
CA TYR A 210 2.33 -4.82 15.24
C TYR A 210 1.15 -3.92 15.64
N LYS A 211 0.79 -3.00 14.75
CA LYS A 211 -0.44 -2.21 14.84
C LYS A 211 -1.10 -2.08 13.47
N VAL A 212 -2.30 -2.63 13.31
CA VAL A 212 -3.11 -2.39 12.10
C VAL A 212 -3.65 -0.97 12.16
N LEU A 213 -3.46 -0.21 11.07
CA LEU A 213 -3.92 1.17 10.95
C LEU A 213 -5.22 1.24 10.14
N ASP A 214 -5.25 0.54 9.00
CA ASP A 214 -6.38 0.42 8.10
C ASP A 214 -6.36 -0.97 7.43
N ASN A 215 -7.51 -1.56 7.11
CA ASN A 215 -7.58 -2.92 6.57
C ASN A 215 -8.73 -3.09 5.58
N GLY A 216 -8.54 -2.52 4.39
CA GLY A 216 -9.48 -2.60 3.27
C GLY A 216 -10.68 -1.66 3.35
N PRO A 217 -11.48 -1.57 2.27
CA PRO A 217 -11.38 -2.41 1.06
C PRO A 217 -10.31 -2.00 0.04
N LEU A 218 -9.81 -0.76 0.06
CA LEU A 218 -8.89 -0.22 -0.95
C LEU A 218 -7.43 -0.13 -0.51
N ARG A 219 -7.18 -0.03 0.79
CA ARG A 219 -5.84 0.07 1.36
C ARG A 219 -5.77 -0.71 2.65
N THR A 220 -4.71 -1.49 2.78
CA THR A 220 -4.28 -2.06 4.05
C THR A 220 -3.00 -1.36 4.47
N SER A 221 -2.97 -0.83 5.69
CA SER A 221 -1.79 -0.21 6.27
C SER A 221 -1.60 -0.64 7.72
N PHE A 222 -0.35 -0.80 8.11
CA PHE A 222 0.02 -1.31 9.43
C PHE A 222 1.44 -0.89 9.80
N GLN A 223 1.77 -1.00 11.08
CA GLN A 223 3.10 -0.75 11.61
C GLN A 223 3.67 -2.04 12.20
N LEU A 224 4.96 -2.25 11.98
CA LEU A 224 5.77 -3.26 12.65
C LEU A 224 6.83 -2.58 13.49
N PHE A 225 6.94 -3.00 14.75
CA PHE A 225 7.89 -2.49 15.72
C PHE A 225 8.96 -3.54 15.97
N TYR A 226 10.22 -3.10 16.01
CA TYR A 226 11.37 -3.95 16.26
C TYR A 226 11.99 -3.59 17.60
N ASN A 227 12.68 -4.55 18.22
CA ASN A 227 13.49 -4.29 19.40
C ASN A 227 14.63 -3.32 19.08
N GLU A 228 15.16 -2.68 20.11
CA GLU A 228 16.43 -1.98 20.01
C GLU A 228 17.57 -2.98 19.77
N TRP A 229 18.51 -2.66 18.88
CA TRP A 229 19.70 -3.48 18.61
C TRP A 229 20.94 -2.62 18.36
N GLN A 230 22.11 -3.26 18.41
CA GLN A 230 23.40 -2.62 18.20
C GLN A 230 23.68 -2.42 16.70
N VAL A 231 24.02 -1.19 16.33
CA VAL A 231 24.40 -0.77 14.97
C VAL A 231 25.73 -0.02 15.08
N GLY A 232 26.85 -0.70 14.83
CA GLY A 232 28.18 -0.15 15.16
C GLY A 232 28.27 0.15 16.67
N ASP A 233 28.56 1.40 17.02
CA ASP A 233 28.68 1.85 18.42
C ASP A 233 27.39 2.44 19.00
N GLN A 234 26.31 2.52 18.22
CA GLN A 234 25.02 3.08 18.65
C GLN A 234 23.95 2.00 18.78
N LYS A 235 22.95 2.28 19.62
CA LYS A 235 21.72 1.50 19.67
C LYS A 235 20.63 2.19 18.89
N VAL A 236 19.94 1.41 18.07
CA VAL A 236 18.88 1.88 17.18
C VAL A 236 17.64 1.02 17.38
N LYS A 237 16.47 1.66 17.32
CA LYS A 237 15.16 1.01 17.24
C LYS A 237 14.47 1.48 15.97
N VAL A 238 13.68 0.62 15.33
CA VAL A 238 12.96 0.96 14.09
C VAL A 238 11.48 0.63 14.17
N THR A 239 10.67 1.54 13.63
CA THR A 239 9.26 1.30 13.30
C THR A 239 9.10 1.38 11.79
N LYS A 240 8.43 0.40 11.19
CA LYS A 240 8.16 0.35 9.75
C LYS A 240 6.66 0.41 9.52
N THR A 241 6.18 1.45 8.84
CA THR A 241 4.79 1.54 8.39
C THR A 241 4.71 1.07 6.95
N PHE A 242 3.87 0.09 6.69
CA PHE A 242 3.57 -0.44 5.36
C PHE A 242 2.19 0.03 4.92
N SER A 243 2.04 0.35 3.64
CA SER A 243 0.76 0.59 3.00
C SER A 243 0.74 -0.10 1.64
N LEU A 244 -0.31 -0.86 1.37
CA LEU A 244 -0.54 -1.50 0.08
C LEU A 244 -1.95 -1.16 -0.40
N ASP A 245 -2.01 -0.63 -1.63
CA ASP A 245 -3.24 -0.17 -2.25
C ASP A 245 -3.77 -1.22 -3.23
N ALA A 246 -5.09 -1.29 -3.35
CA ALA A 246 -5.75 -2.05 -4.39
C ALA A 246 -5.29 -1.56 -5.76
N GLY A 247 -4.96 -2.49 -6.65
CA GLY A 247 -4.50 -2.15 -7.99
C GLY A 247 -3.02 -1.78 -8.09
N ASP A 248 -2.23 -1.73 -7.00
CA ASP A 248 -0.81 -1.41 -7.07
C ASP A 248 0.09 -2.63 -6.86
N TRP A 249 1.30 -2.62 -7.43
CA TRP A 249 2.27 -3.72 -7.27
C TRP A 249 3.30 -3.41 -6.18
N LEU A 250 3.33 -2.17 -5.69
CA LEU A 250 4.34 -1.65 -4.78
C LEU A 250 3.71 -1.29 -3.43
N ASN A 251 4.34 -1.76 -2.37
CA ASN A 251 4.14 -1.22 -1.03
C ASN A 251 4.77 0.15 -0.95
N LYS A 252 4.12 1.11 -0.29
CA LYS A 252 4.80 2.25 0.32
C LYS A 252 5.33 1.82 1.69
N ILE A 253 6.60 2.05 1.96
CA ILE A 253 7.26 1.71 3.22
C ILE A 253 7.89 2.97 3.82
N GLU A 254 7.41 3.35 5.01
CA GLU A 254 7.95 4.46 5.79
C GLU A 254 8.72 3.88 6.97
N VAL A 255 10.04 4.08 6.98
CA VAL A 255 10.94 3.56 8.00
C VAL A 255 11.36 4.70 8.90
N ASN A 256 11.10 4.56 10.21
CA ASN A 256 11.44 5.55 11.22
C ASN A 256 12.39 4.93 12.22
N TYR A 257 13.67 5.34 12.15
CA TYR A 257 14.69 4.96 13.13
C TYR A 257 14.68 5.94 14.30
N SER A 258 14.91 5.42 15.50
CA SER A 258 15.04 6.19 16.74
C SER A 258 16.22 5.67 17.55
N GLY A 259 16.82 6.54 18.36
CA GLY A 259 18.07 6.27 19.06
C GLY A 259 19.04 7.43 18.94
N SER A 260 20.26 7.25 19.45
CA SER A 260 21.34 8.25 19.28
C SER A 260 21.85 8.21 17.84
N ASN A 261 22.07 9.36 17.19
CA ASN A 261 22.69 9.46 15.85
C ASN A 261 21.92 8.83 14.67
N VAL A 262 20.58 8.93 14.68
CA VAL A 262 19.74 8.45 13.56
C VAL A 262 19.62 9.44 12.39
N LYS A 263 20.12 10.68 12.53
CA LYS A 263 20.17 11.67 11.44
C LYS A 263 21.20 11.24 10.40
N ASN A 264 20.81 11.26 9.11
CA ASN A 264 21.67 10.86 8.00
C ASN A 264 22.28 9.44 8.16
N LEU A 265 21.60 8.57 8.92
CA LEU A 265 22.01 7.20 9.16
C LEU A 265 22.09 6.46 7.81
N PRO A 266 23.26 5.92 7.41
CA PRO A 266 23.37 5.15 6.19
C PRO A 266 22.56 3.85 6.29
N VAL A 267 21.73 3.62 5.28
CA VAL A 267 20.82 2.48 5.20
C VAL A 267 20.88 1.86 3.81
N VAL A 268 20.51 0.59 3.73
CA VAL A 268 20.32 -0.10 2.45
C VAL A 268 18.97 -0.80 2.42
N ALA A 269 18.23 -0.62 1.32
CA ALA A 269 17.12 -1.49 0.94
C ALA A 269 17.63 -2.56 -0.02
N GLY A 270 17.22 -3.82 0.14
CA GLY A 270 17.86 -4.92 -0.59
C GLY A 270 16.94 -6.01 -1.10
N ILE A 271 17.30 -6.55 -2.26
CA ILE A 271 16.70 -7.71 -2.89
C ILE A 271 17.71 -8.86 -2.87
N ILE A 272 17.35 -10.03 -2.36
CA ILE A 272 18.21 -11.22 -2.46
C ILE A 272 18.30 -11.71 -3.92
N GLY A 273 19.52 -11.98 -4.37
CA GLY A 273 19.80 -12.54 -5.69
C GLY A 273 19.74 -14.07 -5.70
N ARG A 274 19.56 -14.65 -6.88
CA ARG A 274 19.66 -16.10 -7.10
C ARG A 274 21.07 -16.49 -7.56
N PRO A 275 21.50 -17.75 -7.33
CA PRO A 275 22.74 -18.28 -7.91
C PRO A 275 22.75 -18.22 -9.43
N GLU A 276 21.60 -18.51 -10.05
CA GLU A 276 21.42 -18.42 -11.50
C GLU A 276 21.25 -16.97 -11.97
N PRO A 277 21.71 -16.64 -13.19
CA PRO A 277 21.67 -15.27 -13.70
C PRO A 277 20.23 -14.80 -13.96
N GLY A 278 19.86 -13.67 -13.36
CA GLY A 278 18.66 -12.90 -13.70
C GLY A 278 19.02 -11.51 -14.27
N VAL A 279 18.02 -10.76 -14.73
CA VAL A 279 18.23 -9.41 -15.28
C VAL A 279 18.15 -8.38 -14.17
N LYS A 280 19.21 -7.59 -14.02
CA LYS A 280 19.34 -6.55 -13.00
C LYS A 280 19.24 -5.19 -13.68
N TYR A 281 18.47 -4.28 -13.09
CA TYR A 281 18.34 -2.90 -13.58
C TYR A 281 18.61 -1.94 -12.42
N PHE A 282 19.59 -1.06 -12.62
CA PHE A 282 19.96 0.00 -11.68
C PHE A 282 19.83 1.35 -12.37
N ASN A 283 19.00 2.21 -11.79
CA ASN A 283 18.86 3.59 -12.21
C ASN A 283 18.93 4.48 -10.96
N GLU A 284 20.16 4.83 -10.59
CA GLU A 284 20.45 5.62 -9.39
C GLU A 284 19.84 7.03 -9.45
N GLN A 285 19.79 7.63 -10.64
CA GLN A 285 19.22 8.96 -10.87
C GLN A 285 17.71 9.00 -10.57
N ASN A 286 16.98 7.97 -11.01
CA ASN A 286 15.55 7.85 -10.73
C ASN A 286 15.25 7.08 -9.44
N GLY A 287 16.26 6.53 -8.78
CA GLY A 287 16.11 5.74 -7.56
C GLY A 287 15.41 4.39 -7.80
N ILE A 288 15.55 3.78 -8.98
CA ILE A 288 14.89 2.51 -9.33
C ILE A 288 15.90 1.36 -9.36
N MET A 289 15.73 0.38 -8.47
CA MET A 289 16.40 -0.91 -8.49
C MET A 289 15.38 -1.99 -8.82
N SER A 290 15.67 -2.85 -9.80
CA SER A 290 14.80 -3.96 -10.19
C SER A 290 15.61 -5.23 -10.44
N TYR A 291 15.00 -6.37 -10.12
CA TYR A 291 15.54 -7.69 -10.38
C TYR A 291 14.48 -8.57 -11.00
N TRP A 292 14.66 -8.95 -12.26
CA TRP A 292 13.90 -10.01 -12.92
C TRP A 292 14.65 -11.32 -12.66
N GLU A 293 14.10 -12.17 -11.79
CA GLU A 293 14.75 -13.43 -11.40
C GLU A 293 15.02 -14.33 -12.61
N PRO A 294 15.96 -15.28 -12.52
CA PRO A 294 15.98 -16.42 -13.44
C PRO A 294 14.66 -17.19 -13.40
N GLN A 295 14.37 -17.94 -14.47
CA GLN A 295 13.27 -18.89 -14.50
C GLN A 295 13.45 -19.95 -13.40
N HIS A 296 12.50 -20.06 -12.48
CA HIS A 296 12.48 -21.08 -11.44
C HIS A 296 11.70 -22.30 -11.93
N GLY A 297 12.38 -23.26 -12.57
CA GLY A 297 11.77 -24.50 -13.03
C GLY A 297 10.45 -24.29 -13.79
N PRO A 298 9.35 -25.01 -13.46
CA PRO A 298 8.03 -24.78 -14.04
C PRO A 298 7.26 -23.58 -13.43
N ASP A 299 7.78 -22.99 -12.35
CA ASP A 299 7.06 -22.01 -11.54
C ASP A 299 7.02 -20.61 -12.17
N GLY A 300 7.96 -20.28 -13.04
CA GLY A 300 7.98 -18.98 -13.74
C GLY A 300 9.08 -18.07 -13.25
N VAL A 301 8.85 -16.76 -13.35
CA VAL A 301 9.79 -15.70 -12.99
C VAL A 301 9.09 -14.69 -12.10
N THR A 302 9.66 -14.44 -10.93
CA THR A 302 9.31 -13.29 -10.09
C THR A 302 10.17 -12.10 -10.51
N ALA A 303 9.59 -10.91 -10.56
CA ALA A 303 10.35 -9.68 -10.62
C ALA A 303 10.13 -8.87 -9.36
N LEU A 304 11.17 -8.22 -8.87
CA LEU A 304 11.17 -7.46 -7.63
C LEU A 304 11.69 -6.05 -7.88
N SER A 305 11.35 -5.12 -6.99
CA SER A 305 11.93 -3.77 -7.04
C SER A 305 12.06 -3.11 -5.67
N CYS A 306 12.98 -2.15 -5.62
CA CYS A 306 13.02 -1.08 -4.64
C CYS A 306 13.06 0.25 -5.40
N LEU A 307 12.17 1.18 -5.06
CA LEU A 307 12.02 2.46 -5.73
C LEU A 307 12.03 3.59 -4.71
N PHE A 308 12.85 4.60 -4.93
CA PHE A 308 12.99 5.77 -4.06
C PHE A 308 12.37 7.01 -4.73
N PRO A 309 11.71 7.91 -3.96
CA PRO A 309 11.16 9.16 -4.49
C PRO A 309 12.19 10.09 -5.11
N SER A 310 13.47 9.94 -4.78
CA SER A 310 14.57 10.79 -5.27
C SER A 310 15.76 9.93 -5.72
N ALA A 311 16.75 10.58 -6.33
CA ALA A 311 18.03 9.94 -6.65
C ALA A 311 18.67 9.34 -5.39
N VAL A 312 19.41 8.26 -5.57
CA VAL A 312 20.12 7.55 -4.49
C VAL A 312 21.62 7.61 -4.71
N GLN A 313 22.39 7.26 -3.68
CA GLN A 313 23.84 7.40 -3.71
C GLN A 313 24.52 6.36 -4.59
N LYS A 314 24.04 5.11 -4.49
CA LYS A 314 24.64 3.97 -5.16
C LYS A 314 23.65 2.82 -5.21
N MET A 315 23.72 2.02 -6.26
CA MET A 315 23.16 0.68 -6.33
C MET A 315 24.26 -0.32 -6.66
N ALA A 316 24.29 -1.45 -5.96
CA ALA A 316 25.28 -2.48 -6.24
C ALA A 316 24.80 -3.85 -5.77
N GLU A 317 25.34 -4.89 -6.37
CA GLU A 317 25.24 -6.23 -5.84
C GLU A 317 26.41 -6.51 -4.89
N ILE A 318 26.11 -6.86 -3.64
CA ILE A 318 27.09 -7.17 -2.61
C ILE A 318 26.66 -8.44 -1.89
N LYS A 319 27.55 -9.42 -1.82
CA LYS A 319 27.32 -10.70 -1.11
C LYS A 319 25.99 -11.37 -1.51
N GLY A 320 25.68 -11.38 -2.82
CA GLY A 320 24.48 -12.00 -3.37
C GLY A 320 23.18 -11.22 -3.11
N GLN A 321 23.24 -9.95 -2.70
CA GLN A 321 22.08 -9.08 -2.55
C GLN A 321 22.25 -7.84 -3.42
N LEU A 322 21.22 -7.45 -4.14
CA LEU A 322 21.14 -6.15 -4.79
C LEU A 322 20.75 -5.13 -3.74
N LEU A 323 21.55 -4.08 -3.57
CA LEU A 323 21.41 -3.09 -2.51
C LEU A 323 21.27 -1.69 -3.10
N THR A 324 20.29 -0.94 -2.64
CA THR A 324 20.16 0.50 -2.86
C THR A 324 20.61 1.26 -1.62
N PHE A 325 21.64 2.09 -1.76
CA PHE A 325 22.24 2.87 -0.68
C PHE A 325 21.57 4.23 -0.53
N ALA A 326 21.10 4.52 0.68
CA ALA A 326 20.44 5.76 1.03
C ALA A 326 20.83 6.24 2.44
N LYS A 327 20.27 7.39 2.84
CA LYS A 327 20.39 7.95 4.19
C LYS A 327 19.02 8.36 4.69
N THR A 328 18.79 8.23 5.99
CA THR A 328 17.64 8.83 6.65
C THR A 328 17.70 10.36 6.60
N ASP A 329 16.55 11.00 6.79
CA ASP A 329 16.45 12.44 6.98
C ASP A 329 16.94 12.90 8.36
N GLU A 330 16.67 14.15 8.72
CA GLU A 330 17.08 14.74 9.99
C GLU A 330 16.37 14.13 11.20
N GLN A 331 15.21 13.52 11.00
CA GLN A 331 14.40 12.88 12.04
C GLN A 331 14.65 11.37 12.11
N GLY A 332 15.54 10.83 11.28
CA GLY A 332 15.78 9.39 11.21
C GLY A 332 14.75 8.63 10.36
N ALA A 333 13.96 9.33 9.55
CA ALA A 333 12.94 8.75 8.70
C ALA A 333 13.41 8.60 7.25
N ILE A 334 12.82 7.65 6.53
CA ILE A 334 12.99 7.49 5.09
C ILE A 334 11.78 6.77 4.51
N THR A 335 11.35 7.19 3.32
CA THR A 335 10.26 6.56 2.58
C THR A 335 10.80 5.97 1.27
N TYR A 336 10.40 4.75 0.98
CA TYR A 336 10.67 4.09 -0.28
C TYR A 336 9.50 3.16 -0.64
N TYR A 337 9.57 2.57 -1.81
CA TYR A 337 8.58 1.64 -2.31
C TYR A 337 9.27 0.31 -2.62
N SER A 338 8.56 -0.78 -2.39
CA SER A 338 9.05 -2.09 -2.74
C SER A 338 7.90 -2.98 -3.16
N GLY A 339 8.12 -3.77 -4.21
CA GLY A 339 7.14 -4.78 -4.55
C GLY A 339 7.61 -5.75 -5.60
N ALA A 340 6.66 -6.54 -6.07
CA ALA A 340 6.95 -7.68 -6.91
C ALA A 340 5.81 -8.00 -7.89
N THR A 341 6.13 -8.76 -8.91
CA THR A 341 5.19 -9.35 -9.88
C THR A 341 5.63 -10.75 -10.28
N TRP A 342 4.74 -11.49 -10.94
CA TRP A 342 5.00 -12.82 -11.46
C TRP A 342 4.57 -12.95 -12.91
N ASN A 343 5.43 -13.54 -13.75
CA ASN A 343 5.15 -13.63 -15.18
C ASN A 343 3.90 -14.45 -15.52
N ARG A 344 3.49 -15.39 -14.66
CA ARG A 344 2.25 -16.17 -14.84
C ARG A 344 0.96 -15.43 -14.45
N GLN A 345 1.05 -14.19 -13.96
CA GLN A 345 -0.09 -13.27 -13.82
C GLN A 345 -0.48 -12.60 -15.15
N SER A 346 0.33 -12.75 -16.21
CA SER A 346 0.16 -12.20 -17.57
C SER A 346 0.27 -10.67 -17.73
N THR A 347 0.15 -9.88 -16.67
CA THR A 347 0.30 -8.41 -16.72
C THR A 347 1.72 -8.00 -17.14
N PHE A 348 2.73 -8.65 -16.57
CA PHE A 348 4.14 -8.38 -16.84
C PHE A 348 4.84 -9.67 -17.21
N THR A 349 5.12 -9.87 -18.51
CA THR A 349 5.70 -11.13 -19.01
C THR A 349 7.21 -11.06 -19.24
N ASN A 350 7.82 -9.88 -19.13
CA ASN A 350 9.24 -9.66 -19.30
C ASN A 350 9.76 -8.45 -18.51
N ASN A 351 11.09 -8.37 -18.37
CA ASN A 351 11.78 -7.29 -17.64
C ASN A 351 11.42 -5.88 -18.14
N ASN A 352 11.31 -5.68 -19.46
CA ASN A 352 11.05 -4.35 -20.01
C ASN A 352 9.67 -3.83 -19.61
N ALA A 353 8.65 -4.69 -19.63
CA ALA A 353 7.30 -4.32 -19.19
C ALA A 353 7.27 -3.96 -17.70
N TRP A 354 8.01 -4.69 -16.87
CA TRP A 354 8.11 -4.40 -15.44
C TRP A 354 8.88 -3.09 -15.16
N VAL A 355 10.03 -2.89 -15.79
CA VAL A 355 10.81 -1.64 -15.66
C VAL A 355 10.00 -0.44 -16.13
N LYS A 356 9.25 -0.57 -17.24
CA LYS A 356 8.35 0.50 -17.71
C LYS A 356 7.28 0.87 -16.67
N TYR A 357 6.68 -0.13 -16.00
CA TYR A 357 5.76 0.14 -14.90
C TYR A 357 6.43 0.90 -13.74
N LEU A 358 7.66 0.55 -13.38
CA LEU A 358 8.41 1.25 -12.32
C LEU A 358 8.72 2.70 -12.70
N GLU A 359 9.07 2.95 -13.96
CA GLU A 359 9.30 4.30 -14.49
C GLU A 359 8.00 5.13 -14.50
N ASP A 360 6.88 4.54 -14.91
CA ASP A 360 5.56 5.19 -14.88
C ASP A 360 5.09 5.46 -13.45
N PHE A 361 5.32 4.50 -12.53
CA PHE A 361 5.02 4.67 -11.12
C PHE A 361 5.82 5.83 -10.54
N LYS A 362 7.12 5.90 -10.83
CA LYS A 362 8.02 6.99 -10.43
C LYS A 362 7.53 8.34 -10.94
N GLU A 363 7.18 8.45 -12.22
CA GLU A 363 6.62 9.67 -12.79
C GLU A 363 5.31 10.05 -12.09
N SER A 364 4.47 9.08 -11.74
CA SER A 364 3.21 9.32 -11.03
C SER A 364 3.37 9.86 -9.59
N LEU A 365 4.53 9.66 -8.96
CA LEU A 365 4.85 10.27 -7.67
C LEU A 365 5.10 11.79 -7.80
N VAL A 366 5.56 12.23 -8.97
CA VAL A 366 5.83 13.63 -9.32
C VAL A 366 4.57 14.29 -9.89
N ALA A 367 3.94 13.64 -10.86
CA ALA A 367 2.76 14.12 -11.58
C ALA A 367 1.46 13.83 -10.79
N LYS A 368 1.31 14.50 -9.65
CA LYS A 368 0.18 14.27 -8.73
C LYS A 368 -1.16 14.60 -9.37
N ILE A 369 -2.13 13.70 -9.20
CA ILE A 369 -3.54 13.96 -9.49
C ILE A 369 -4.00 15.18 -8.68
N VAL A 370 -4.65 16.11 -9.36
CA VAL A 370 -5.16 17.36 -8.75
C VAL A 370 -6.60 17.13 -8.31
N ILE A 371 -6.91 17.50 -7.06
CA ILE A 371 -8.25 17.39 -6.49
C ILE A 371 -8.70 18.79 -6.10
N GLN A 372 -9.74 19.28 -6.77
CA GLN A 372 -10.30 20.61 -6.54
C GLN A 372 -11.74 20.49 -6.06
N LYS A 373 -12.08 21.10 -4.93
CA LYS A 373 -13.48 21.25 -4.50
C LYS A 373 -14.14 22.33 -5.35
N ILE A 374 -15.26 22.00 -5.98
CA ILE A 374 -16.07 22.94 -6.74
C ILE A 374 -17.10 23.54 -5.78
N SER A 375 -17.09 24.86 -5.65
CA SER A 375 -18.15 25.61 -4.96
C SER A 375 -19.43 25.51 -5.78
N GLN A 376 -20.55 25.17 -5.13
CA GLN A 376 -21.88 25.36 -5.73
C GLN A 376 -22.28 26.83 -5.68
#